data_AF-A0A9D3AD02-F1
#
_entry.id   AF-A0A9D3AD02-F1
#
_cell.length_a   1.000
_cell.length_b   1.000
_cell.length_c   1.000
_cell.angle_alpha   90.00
_cell.angle_beta   90.00
_cell.angle_gamma   90.00
#
_symmetry.space_group_name_H-M   'P 1'
#
loop_
_entity.id
_entity.type
_entity.pdbx_description
1 polymer ?
#
loop_
_entity_poly.entity_id
_entity_poly.type
_entity_poly.pdbx_seq_one_letter_code
_entity_poly.pdbx_strand_id
1 'polypeptide(L)'
;MGFVHEIVPRFSFRYRGPGDFATVGEVADVGRLKDAVLDALGDADAAVDVKGHADFVRWMEARKLSKLRDAIDVYKERGDIPEPLCDAAAECCDRAKDICEESNKGAVVAFLNENLPALLDPASDDSPEDMLPAVVEVLLEFKKGIRAETLQELIEKRCFILILHHDKFLPLLRNNRLAERFLEAVVEDARTCPPRFESALRIAIVLGRDGEFKEKADWAFGELLSICRTGGAFGASALPRIIAARDAVCTLKAAHDGHAGDFEALVSELEGSLRLEMGKGGHPSSTKVDLSPVFETLKDESAPFESRMVTAILFPLSAFPSEGLREGPLGFVTQTEPKSDERFTRSYQMRLRLALSMGSHIVGGILDDDDLRDDLFRWLEITFNLVQTRTGSPSWERDFLLLLQFLSNLSDAMGQDDLEQGDLFLRTQSIGAMSFIYGFLEKAMRHMASCLLGDSSLAEMGKTTMGRLTENEKVRRALTGELCSAVEFVLSCNPNTMVGMNRRNRLAHWNDPSDEEIGCWAALEAAYLLLAAMTMSTLFFLEQEKPGCFGEDEAAMPNASGGILS
;
A
#
# COMPACT_ATOMS: atom_id res chain seq x y z
N MET A 1 -28.15 29.93 -7.42
CA MET A 1 -28.04 28.74 -8.29
C MET A 1 -26.93 27.87 -7.71
N GLY A 2 -27.15 26.56 -7.63
CA GLY A 2 -26.18 25.63 -7.03
C GLY A 2 -25.06 25.26 -8.00
N PHE A 3 -23.99 24.70 -7.46
CA PHE A 3 -22.87 24.18 -8.24
C PHE A 3 -23.12 22.73 -8.70
N VAL A 4 -22.44 22.26 -9.75
CA VAL A 4 -22.61 20.87 -10.24
C VAL A 4 -22.24 19.87 -9.15
N HIS A 5 -21.19 20.11 -8.38
CA HIS A 5 -20.77 19.25 -7.27
C HIS A 5 -21.75 19.22 -6.09
N GLU A 6 -22.61 20.23 -5.95
CA GLU A 6 -23.69 20.24 -4.95
C GLU A 6 -24.93 19.47 -5.44
N ILE A 7 -25.10 19.39 -6.76
CA ILE A 7 -26.27 18.77 -7.41
C ILE A 7 -26.02 17.28 -7.65
N VAL A 8 -24.82 16.92 -8.09
CA VAL A 8 -24.45 15.56 -8.49
C VAL A 8 -23.74 14.88 -7.31
N PRO A 9 -24.36 13.89 -6.62
CA PRO A 9 -23.89 13.39 -5.33
C PRO A 9 -22.47 12.78 -5.31
N ARG A 10 -21.95 12.39 -6.47
CA ARG A 10 -20.65 11.71 -6.62
C ARG A 10 -19.64 12.52 -7.42
N PHE A 11 -19.93 13.78 -7.71
CA PHE A 11 -19.12 14.57 -8.62
C PHE A 11 -17.83 15.01 -7.95
N SER A 12 -16.71 14.54 -8.50
CA SER A 12 -15.37 14.99 -8.13
C SER A 12 -14.78 15.92 -9.19
N PHE A 13 -13.96 16.87 -8.76
CA PHE A 13 -13.18 17.71 -9.67
C PHE A 13 -12.11 16.93 -10.46
N ARG A 14 -11.78 15.71 -10.03
CA ARG A 14 -10.73 14.88 -10.65
C ARG A 14 -11.28 13.97 -11.74
N TYR A 15 -10.71 14.02 -12.93
CA TYR A 15 -11.03 13.05 -14.00
C TYR A 15 -10.14 11.80 -13.90
N ARG A 16 -10.76 10.63 -13.72
CA ARG A 16 -10.06 9.35 -13.52
C ARG A 16 -9.98 8.48 -14.78
N GLY A 17 -10.69 8.87 -15.85
CA GLY A 17 -10.62 8.23 -17.17
C GLY A 17 -11.72 7.19 -17.42
N PRO A 18 -11.84 6.69 -18.66
CA PRO A 18 -12.91 5.78 -19.08
C PRO A 18 -12.82 4.38 -18.48
N GLY A 19 -11.70 4.02 -17.84
CA GLY A 19 -11.50 2.73 -17.18
C GLY A 19 -11.92 2.69 -15.70
N ASP A 20 -12.33 3.82 -15.14
CA ASP A 20 -12.58 3.97 -13.71
C ASP A 20 -14.08 3.87 -13.36
N PHE A 21 -14.42 3.06 -12.35
CA PHE A 21 -15.81 2.81 -11.93
C PHE A 21 -16.50 4.05 -11.36
N ALA A 22 -15.76 4.97 -10.72
CA ALA A 22 -16.35 6.20 -10.21
C ALA A 22 -16.76 7.13 -11.37
N THR A 23 -15.95 7.17 -12.43
CA THR A 23 -16.25 7.94 -13.65
C THR A 23 -17.51 7.42 -14.37
N VAL A 24 -17.77 6.11 -14.36
CA VAL A 24 -19.04 5.52 -14.86
C VAL A 24 -20.23 6.05 -14.05
N GLY A 25 -20.11 6.05 -12.72
CA GLY A 25 -21.16 6.54 -11.82
C GLY A 25 -21.45 8.04 -12.01
N GLU A 26 -20.41 8.86 -12.15
CA GLU A 26 -20.53 10.29 -12.42
C GLU A 26 -21.29 10.56 -13.73
N VAL A 27 -20.95 9.85 -14.82
CA VAL A 27 -21.65 10.01 -16.11
C VAL A 27 -23.13 9.64 -15.99
N ALA A 28 -23.44 8.56 -15.28
CA ALA A 28 -24.83 8.13 -15.07
C ALA A 28 -25.63 9.16 -14.25
N ASP A 29 -25.02 9.73 -13.20
CA ASP A 29 -25.67 10.73 -12.35
C ASP A 29 -25.84 12.08 -13.07
N VAL A 30 -24.86 12.50 -13.87
CA VAL A 30 -24.96 13.68 -14.76
C VAL A 30 -26.10 13.50 -15.76
N GLY A 31 -26.21 12.33 -16.41
CA GLY A 31 -27.30 12.02 -17.32
C GLY A 31 -28.67 12.00 -16.64
N ARG A 32 -28.75 11.50 -15.40
CA ARG A 32 -29.99 11.46 -14.61
C ARG A 32 -30.45 12.86 -14.19
N LEU A 33 -29.50 13.75 -13.89
CA LEU A 33 -29.74 15.10 -13.39
C LEU A 33 -29.56 16.17 -14.47
N LYS A 34 -29.70 15.79 -15.75
CA LYS A 34 -29.46 16.62 -16.93
C LYS A 34 -29.96 18.06 -16.77
N ASP A 35 -31.24 18.26 -16.49
CA ASP A 35 -31.84 19.60 -16.46
C ASP A 35 -31.21 20.46 -15.36
N ALA A 36 -30.96 19.89 -14.18
CA ALA A 36 -30.31 20.61 -13.08
C ALA A 36 -28.84 20.95 -13.39
N VAL A 37 -28.12 20.06 -14.07
CA VAL A 37 -26.75 20.30 -14.53
C VAL A 37 -26.72 21.38 -15.61
N LEU A 38 -27.63 21.34 -16.58
CA LEU A 38 -27.74 22.36 -17.62
C LEU A 38 -28.13 23.73 -17.04
N ASP A 39 -29.02 23.77 -16.05
CA ASP A 39 -29.37 25.00 -15.33
C ASP A 39 -28.15 25.56 -14.57
N ALA A 40 -27.35 24.70 -13.94
CA ALA A 40 -26.10 25.10 -13.28
C ALA A 40 -25.05 25.63 -14.27
N LEU A 41 -24.94 25.02 -15.46
CA LEU A 41 -24.10 25.49 -16.57
C LEU A 41 -24.66 26.73 -17.28
N GLY A 42 -25.96 27.00 -17.14
CA GLY A 42 -26.69 28.09 -17.81
C GLY A 42 -26.27 29.49 -17.36
N ASP A 43 -25.63 29.62 -16.19
CA ASP A 43 -25.01 30.85 -15.68
C ASP A 43 -23.63 31.13 -16.36
N ALA A 44 -23.49 30.70 -17.62
CA ALA A 44 -22.23 30.55 -18.38
C ALA A 44 -21.44 31.86 -18.58
N ASP A 45 -22.09 33.03 -18.54
CA ASP A 45 -21.40 34.32 -18.64
C ASP A 45 -20.36 34.51 -17.53
N ALA A 46 -20.53 33.84 -16.38
CA ALA A 46 -19.60 33.85 -15.26
C ALA A 46 -18.37 32.94 -15.47
N ALA A 47 -18.52 31.81 -16.16
CA ALA A 47 -17.43 30.84 -16.38
C ALA A 47 -16.55 31.19 -17.60
N VAL A 48 -17.04 32.06 -18.49
CA VAL A 48 -16.29 32.54 -19.66
C VAL A 48 -15.20 33.54 -19.28
N ASP A 49 -15.41 34.36 -18.24
CA ASP A 49 -14.44 35.35 -17.77
C ASP A 49 -14.29 35.29 -16.25
N VAL A 50 -13.35 34.44 -15.79
CA VAL A 50 -13.12 34.16 -14.37
C VAL A 50 -12.70 35.42 -13.62
N LYS A 51 -13.58 35.95 -12.77
CA LYS A 51 -13.34 37.17 -11.96
C LYS A 51 -13.20 36.88 -10.46
N GLY A 52 -13.67 35.73 -10.02
CA GLY A 52 -13.62 35.32 -8.62
C GLY A 52 -13.63 33.81 -8.44
N HIS A 53 -13.62 33.40 -7.17
CA HIS A 53 -13.53 31.99 -6.78
C HIS A 53 -14.69 31.14 -7.30
N ALA A 54 -15.93 31.62 -7.17
CA ALA A 54 -17.11 30.91 -7.68
C ALA A 54 -17.06 30.68 -9.20
N ASP A 55 -16.56 31.66 -9.96
CA ASP A 55 -16.39 31.55 -11.41
C ASP A 55 -15.34 30.50 -11.77
N PHE A 56 -14.25 30.46 -11.00
CA PHE A 56 -13.20 29.46 -11.15
C PHE A 56 -13.69 28.04 -10.85
N VAL A 57 -14.48 27.87 -9.78
CA VAL A 57 -15.11 26.59 -9.45
C VAL A 57 -16.01 26.12 -10.59
N ARG A 58 -16.88 27.00 -11.11
CA ARG A 58 -17.76 26.68 -12.26
C ARG A 58 -16.96 26.32 -13.51
N TRP A 59 -15.88 27.05 -13.78
CA TRP A 59 -14.98 26.72 -14.89
C TRP A 59 -14.32 25.35 -14.71
N MET A 60 -13.90 25.01 -13.49
CA MET A 60 -13.34 23.68 -13.17
C MET A 60 -14.37 22.55 -13.37
N GLU A 61 -15.63 22.76 -12.97
CA GLU A 61 -16.72 21.80 -13.20
C GLU A 61 -16.99 21.61 -14.68
N ALA A 62 -17.09 22.71 -15.45
CA ALA A 62 -17.26 22.67 -16.89
C ALA A 62 -16.10 21.93 -17.57
N ARG A 63 -14.85 22.20 -17.15
CA ARG A 63 -13.67 21.49 -17.66
C ARG A 63 -13.69 20.00 -17.34
N LYS A 64 -14.15 19.61 -16.16
CA LYS A 64 -14.30 18.19 -15.78
C LYS A 64 -15.38 17.52 -16.64
N LEU A 65 -16.55 18.15 -16.79
CA LEU A 65 -17.63 17.65 -17.65
C LEU A 65 -17.20 17.52 -19.11
N SER A 66 -16.45 18.50 -19.65
CA SER A 66 -15.94 18.41 -21.02
C SER A 66 -15.01 17.21 -21.22
N LYS A 67 -14.23 16.83 -20.20
CA LYS A 67 -13.40 15.60 -20.22
C LYS A 67 -14.22 14.31 -20.10
N LEU A 68 -15.37 14.33 -19.43
CA LEU A 68 -16.26 13.17 -19.37
C LEU A 68 -16.78 12.78 -20.75
N ARG A 69 -16.87 13.74 -21.69
CA ARG A 69 -17.32 13.48 -23.07
C ARG A 69 -16.56 12.34 -23.75
N ASP A 70 -15.26 12.24 -23.49
CA ASP A 70 -14.37 11.20 -24.05
C ASP A 70 -14.70 9.78 -23.52
N ALA A 71 -15.32 9.69 -22.34
CA ALA A 71 -15.67 8.42 -21.72
C ALA A 71 -17.08 7.92 -22.09
N ILE A 72 -17.98 8.84 -22.46
CA ILE A 72 -19.39 8.51 -22.75
C ILE A 72 -19.52 7.51 -23.90
N ASP A 73 -18.77 7.71 -24.99
CA ASP A 73 -18.84 6.83 -26.16
C ASP A 73 -18.38 5.40 -25.79
N VAL A 74 -17.37 5.28 -24.93
CA VAL A 74 -16.87 4.00 -24.42
C VAL A 74 -17.93 3.28 -23.59
N TYR A 75 -18.63 4.00 -22.70
CA TYR A 75 -19.69 3.43 -21.86
C TYR A 75 -20.93 3.03 -22.65
N LYS A 76 -21.26 3.82 -23.68
CA LYS A 76 -22.33 3.52 -24.62
C LYS A 76 -22.04 2.25 -25.43
N GLU A 77 -20.82 2.09 -25.93
CA GLU A 77 -20.41 0.89 -26.68
C GLU A 77 -20.37 -0.37 -25.80
N ARG A 78 -19.95 -0.25 -24.54
CA ARG A 78 -19.88 -1.38 -23.59
C ARG A 78 -21.23 -1.77 -23.00
N GLY A 79 -22.22 -0.89 -23.08
CA GLY A 79 -23.53 -1.08 -22.44
C GLY A 79 -23.47 -0.89 -20.92
N ASP A 80 -22.48 -0.17 -20.41
CA ASP A 80 -22.29 0.09 -18.98
C ASP A 80 -23.37 1.05 -18.44
N ILE A 81 -23.87 1.94 -19.30
CA ILE A 81 -24.89 2.95 -18.98
C ILE A 81 -25.99 2.88 -20.07
N PRO A 82 -27.28 2.97 -19.70
CA PRO A 82 -28.37 3.05 -20.68
C PRO A 82 -28.17 4.20 -21.67
N GLU A 83 -28.37 3.92 -22.96
CA GLU A 83 -28.19 4.89 -24.05
C GLU A 83 -28.87 6.25 -23.81
N PRO A 84 -30.12 6.35 -23.31
CA PRO A 84 -30.74 7.64 -23.04
C PRO A 84 -30.00 8.48 -21.99
N LEU A 85 -29.36 7.85 -21.00
CA LEU A 85 -28.56 8.54 -20.00
C LEU A 85 -27.21 8.98 -20.56
N CYS A 86 -26.61 8.18 -21.43
CA CYS A 86 -25.40 8.58 -22.17
C CYS A 86 -25.68 9.80 -23.05
N ASP A 87 -26.78 9.80 -23.79
CA ASP A 87 -27.16 10.90 -24.68
C ASP A 87 -27.46 12.19 -23.86
N ALA A 88 -28.16 12.05 -22.73
CA ALA A 88 -28.41 13.15 -21.81
C ALA A 88 -27.12 13.73 -21.19
N ALA A 89 -26.19 12.86 -20.77
CA ALA A 89 -24.90 13.29 -20.25
C ALA A 89 -24.03 13.93 -21.33
N ALA A 90 -24.09 13.44 -22.58
CA ALA A 90 -23.35 13.99 -23.70
C ALA A 90 -23.77 15.44 -23.96
N GLU A 91 -25.05 15.75 -23.89
CA GLU A 91 -25.56 17.13 -24.05
C GLU A 91 -25.00 18.08 -22.98
N CYS A 92 -24.96 17.65 -21.71
CA CYS A 92 -24.31 18.42 -20.64
C CYS A 92 -22.82 18.64 -20.90
N CYS A 93 -22.12 17.59 -21.35
CA CYS A 93 -20.67 17.64 -21.61
C CYS A 93 -20.33 18.50 -22.83
N ASP A 94 -21.17 18.47 -23.87
CA ASP A 94 -21.02 19.31 -25.07
C ASP A 94 -21.24 20.78 -24.70
N ARG A 95 -22.26 21.09 -23.88
CA ARG A 95 -22.45 22.46 -23.37
C ARG A 95 -21.27 22.93 -22.51
N ALA A 96 -20.75 22.07 -21.64
CA ALA A 96 -19.58 22.38 -20.83
C ALA A 96 -18.30 22.59 -21.67
N LYS A 97 -18.18 21.86 -22.79
CA LYS A 97 -17.10 22.03 -23.75
C LYS A 97 -17.18 23.39 -24.45
N ASP A 98 -18.36 23.84 -24.87
CA ASP A 98 -18.57 25.18 -25.45
C ASP A 98 -18.08 26.27 -24.47
N ILE A 99 -18.45 26.16 -23.18
CA ILE A 99 -18.00 27.08 -22.13
C ILE A 99 -16.47 27.10 -22.02
N CYS A 100 -15.82 25.93 -22.07
CA CYS A 100 -14.36 25.84 -22.01
C CYS A 100 -13.68 26.44 -23.25
N GLU A 101 -14.27 26.29 -24.43
CA GLU A 101 -13.76 26.84 -25.69
C GLU A 101 -13.92 28.36 -25.77
N GLU A 102 -15.03 28.88 -25.24
CA GLU A 102 -15.31 30.32 -25.16
C GLU A 102 -14.53 31.00 -24.01
N SER A 103 -14.07 30.24 -23.01
CA SER A 103 -13.40 30.77 -21.83
C SER A 103 -12.12 31.56 -22.14
N ASN A 104 -11.99 32.71 -21.49
CA ASN A 104 -10.78 33.52 -21.51
C ASN A 104 -9.68 32.84 -20.66
N LYS A 105 -8.86 32.02 -21.31
CA LYS A 105 -7.71 31.34 -20.69
C LYS A 105 -6.75 32.32 -19.99
N GLY A 106 -6.67 33.57 -20.45
CA GLY A 106 -5.90 34.63 -19.80
C GLY A 106 -6.47 35.01 -18.43
N ALA A 107 -7.79 35.06 -18.29
CA ALA A 107 -8.47 35.33 -17.02
C ALA A 107 -8.28 34.18 -16.02
N VAL A 108 -8.35 32.91 -16.48
CA VAL A 108 -8.06 31.74 -15.63
C VAL A 108 -6.63 31.80 -15.08
N VAL A 109 -5.65 32.12 -15.93
CA VAL A 109 -4.26 32.27 -15.54
C VAL A 109 -4.07 33.45 -14.57
N ALA A 110 -4.71 34.60 -14.83
CA ALA A 110 -4.67 35.75 -13.93
C ALA A 110 -5.24 35.41 -12.56
N PHE A 111 -6.40 34.73 -12.53
CA PHE A 111 -7.04 34.26 -11.30
C PHE A 111 -6.12 33.34 -10.50
N LEU A 112 -5.54 32.31 -11.13
CA LEU A 112 -4.60 31.40 -10.47
C LEU A 112 -3.40 32.16 -9.90
N ASN A 113 -2.84 33.09 -10.66
CA ASN A 113 -1.69 33.88 -10.22
C ASN A 113 -2.00 34.76 -9.00
N GLU A 114 -3.25 35.21 -8.83
CA GLU A 114 -3.68 36.10 -7.75
C GLU A 114 -4.25 35.36 -6.54
N ASN A 115 -4.87 34.21 -6.74
CA ASN A 115 -5.71 33.54 -5.73
C ASN A 115 -5.22 32.14 -5.34
N LEU A 116 -4.11 31.63 -5.90
CA LEU A 116 -3.56 30.33 -5.52
C LEU A 116 -3.38 30.19 -4.00
N PRO A 117 -2.88 31.18 -3.23
CA PRO A 117 -2.78 31.07 -1.77
C PRO A 117 -4.07 30.68 -1.07
N ALA A 118 -5.22 31.23 -1.50
CA ALA A 118 -6.52 30.93 -0.93
C ALA A 118 -6.96 29.50 -1.31
N LEU A 119 -6.74 29.09 -2.57
CA LEU A 119 -7.02 27.73 -3.04
C LEU A 119 -6.16 26.65 -2.36
N LEU A 120 -5.00 27.03 -1.81
CA LEU A 120 -4.11 26.10 -1.12
C LEU A 120 -4.39 26.02 0.38
N ASP A 121 -5.22 26.89 0.96
CA ASP A 121 -5.49 26.93 2.41
C ASP A 121 -6.50 25.84 2.81
N PRO A 122 -6.11 24.82 3.59
CA PRO A 122 -7.00 23.72 3.94
C PRO A 122 -8.03 24.15 5.02
N ALA A 123 -7.86 25.34 5.62
CA ALA A 123 -8.82 25.92 6.53
C ALA A 123 -9.85 26.82 5.82
N SER A 124 -9.77 26.95 4.49
CA SER A 124 -10.80 27.66 3.74
C SER A 124 -12.01 26.75 3.51
N ASP A 125 -13.17 27.15 4.04
CA ASP A 125 -14.46 26.48 3.79
C ASP A 125 -14.85 26.52 2.30
N ASP A 126 -14.14 27.32 1.49
CA ASP A 126 -14.47 27.60 0.10
C ASP A 126 -13.84 26.61 -0.90
N SER A 127 -12.92 25.72 -0.51
CA SER A 127 -12.27 24.77 -1.43
C SER A 127 -12.49 23.30 -1.06
N PRO A 128 -13.32 22.54 -1.82
CA PRO A 128 -13.39 21.08 -1.75
C PRO A 128 -12.00 20.41 -1.74
N GLU A 129 -11.78 19.46 -0.81
CA GLU A 129 -10.49 18.77 -0.62
C GLU A 129 -9.95 18.09 -1.90
N ASP A 130 -10.84 17.69 -2.81
CA ASP A 130 -10.50 17.02 -4.07
C ASP A 130 -10.19 17.98 -5.23
N MET A 131 -10.37 19.29 -5.04
CA MET A 131 -10.09 20.32 -6.04
C MET A 131 -8.59 20.54 -6.25
N LEU A 132 -7.79 20.38 -5.19
CA LEU A 132 -6.37 20.69 -5.20
C LEU A 132 -5.58 19.86 -6.24
N PRO A 133 -5.74 18.53 -6.35
CA PRO A 133 -5.16 17.75 -7.46
C PRO A 133 -5.59 18.24 -8.85
N ALA A 134 -6.83 18.70 -9.00
CA ALA A 134 -7.34 19.18 -10.29
C ALA A 134 -6.73 20.55 -10.66
N VAL A 135 -6.54 21.45 -9.69
CA VAL A 135 -5.83 22.74 -9.87
C VAL A 135 -4.40 22.51 -10.35
N VAL A 136 -3.72 21.48 -9.86
CA VAL A 136 -2.35 21.13 -10.27
C VAL A 136 -2.28 20.73 -11.74
N GLU A 137 -3.26 19.97 -12.23
CA GLU A 137 -3.37 19.67 -13.67
C GLU A 137 -3.51 20.94 -14.51
N VAL A 138 -4.28 21.91 -14.02
CA VAL A 138 -4.51 23.19 -14.70
C VAL A 138 -3.25 24.05 -14.70
N LEU A 139 -2.49 24.10 -13.61
CA LEU A 139 -1.18 24.78 -13.56
C LEU A 139 -0.20 24.19 -14.60
N LEU A 140 -0.21 22.87 -14.77
CA LEU A 140 0.62 22.19 -15.77
C LEU A 140 0.16 22.48 -17.21
N GLU A 141 -1.15 22.55 -17.44
CA GLU A 141 -1.76 22.91 -18.72
C GLU A 141 -1.38 24.34 -19.13
N PHE A 142 -1.46 25.30 -18.20
CA PHE A 142 -1.19 26.72 -18.44
C PHE A 142 0.22 27.19 -18.06
N LYS A 143 1.19 26.27 -18.00
CA LYS A 143 2.56 26.51 -17.54
C LYS A 143 3.28 27.75 -18.11
N LYS A 144 2.92 28.25 -19.30
CA LYS A 144 3.54 29.44 -19.92
C LYS A 144 3.11 30.78 -19.30
N GLY A 145 1.96 30.83 -18.60
CA GLY A 145 1.40 32.06 -18.03
C GLY A 145 1.47 32.15 -16.51
N ILE A 146 1.93 31.09 -15.83
CA ILE A 146 2.06 31.09 -14.37
C ILE A 146 3.29 31.90 -13.96
N ARG A 147 3.08 32.84 -13.04
CA ARG A 147 4.12 33.72 -12.49
C ARG A 147 5.10 32.94 -11.59
N ALA A 148 6.34 33.42 -11.53
CA ALA A 148 7.35 32.83 -10.66
C ALA A 148 6.95 32.93 -9.18
N GLU A 149 6.32 34.04 -8.76
CA GLU A 149 5.84 34.24 -7.39
C GLU A 149 4.81 33.18 -7.00
N THR A 150 3.89 32.85 -7.91
CA THR A 150 2.86 31.82 -7.71
C THR A 150 3.48 30.42 -7.57
N LEU A 151 4.51 30.11 -8.36
CA LEU A 151 5.26 28.86 -8.22
C LEU A 151 6.07 28.82 -6.92
N GLN A 152 6.64 29.94 -6.51
CA GLN A 152 7.36 30.06 -5.25
C GLN A 152 6.44 29.79 -4.05
N GLU A 153 5.25 30.37 -4.03
CA GLU A 153 4.27 30.10 -2.97
C GLU A 153 3.84 28.63 -2.92
N LEU A 154 3.70 27.98 -4.08
CA LEU A 154 3.39 26.56 -4.17
C LEU A 154 4.52 25.70 -3.59
N ILE A 155 5.79 26.08 -3.84
CA ILE A 155 6.95 25.45 -3.21
C ILE A 155 6.89 25.62 -1.69
N GLU A 156 6.63 26.82 -1.20
CA GLU A 156 6.67 27.14 0.24
C GLU A 156 5.52 26.49 1.02
N LYS A 157 4.30 26.48 0.47
CA LYS A 157 3.10 26.04 1.20
C LYS A 157 2.68 24.59 0.91
N ARG A 158 3.05 24.06 -0.25
CA ARG A 158 2.56 22.77 -0.77
C ARG A 158 3.61 22.01 -1.59
N CYS A 159 4.88 22.08 -1.17
CA CYS A 159 6.00 21.40 -1.83
C CYS A 159 5.71 19.94 -2.19
N PHE A 160 5.02 19.22 -1.30
CA PHE A 160 4.69 17.80 -1.49
C PHE A 160 3.92 17.49 -2.78
N ILE A 161 3.12 18.42 -3.27
CA ILE A 161 2.35 18.29 -4.52
C ILE A 161 3.30 18.36 -5.72
N LEU A 162 4.26 19.29 -5.67
CA LEU A 162 5.30 19.42 -6.68
C LEU A 162 6.21 18.19 -6.70
N ILE A 163 6.46 17.57 -5.55
CA ILE A 163 7.21 16.31 -5.46
C ILE A 163 6.51 15.17 -6.24
N LEU A 164 5.19 15.04 -6.10
CA LEU A 164 4.41 14.00 -6.79
C LEU A 164 4.38 14.15 -8.31
N HIS A 165 4.60 15.36 -8.81
CA HIS A 165 4.59 15.69 -10.25
C HIS A 165 5.90 16.34 -10.71
N HIS A 166 7.01 16.01 -10.04
CA HIS A 166 8.29 16.70 -10.22
C HIS A 166 8.79 16.63 -11.66
N ASP A 167 8.58 15.52 -12.34
CA ASP A 167 8.87 15.29 -13.76
C ASP A 167 8.23 16.35 -14.67
N LYS A 168 6.99 16.75 -14.36
CA LYS A 168 6.23 17.74 -15.13
C LYS A 168 6.58 19.18 -14.75
N PHE A 169 6.88 19.42 -13.47
CA PHE A 169 7.19 20.76 -12.95
C PHE A 169 8.66 21.17 -13.09
N LEU A 170 9.62 20.24 -13.08
CA LEU A 170 11.05 20.56 -13.14
C LEU A 170 11.41 21.49 -14.31
N PRO A 171 10.93 21.27 -15.55
CA PRO A 171 11.22 22.17 -16.66
C PRO A 171 10.71 23.60 -16.42
N LEU A 172 9.54 23.73 -15.77
CA LEU A 172 8.96 25.02 -15.43
C LEU A 172 9.75 25.73 -14.33
N LEU A 173 10.18 24.99 -13.31
CA LEU A 173 10.98 25.51 -12.21
C LEU A 173 12.38 25.95 -12.65
N ARG A 174 12.99 25.23 -13.61
CA ARG A 174 14.27 25.62 -14.24
C ARG A 174 14.15 26.96 -14.98
N ASN A 175 13.14 27.10 -15.84
CA ASN A 175 12.91 28.33 -16.61
C ASN A 175 12.69 29.56 -15.72
N ASN A 176 12.13 29.37 -14.52
CA ASN A 176 11.87 30.43 -13.56
C ASN A 176 12.96 30.59 -12.49
N ARG A 177 14.09 29.87 -12.59
CA ARG A 177 15.18 29.87 -11.58
C ARG A 177 14.71 29.53 -10.15
N LEU A 178 13.69 28.70 -10.04
CA LEU A 178 13.12 28.23 -8.77
C LEU A 178 13.56 26.80 -8.42
N ALA A 179 14.29 26.13 -9.30
CA ALA A 179 14.72 24.74 -9.09
C ALA A 179 15.57 24.56 -7.81
N GLU A 180 16.42 25.54 -7.47
CA GLU A 180 17.21 25.50 -6.23
C GLU A 180 16.34 25.61 -4.98
N ARG A 181 15.41 26.58 -4.97
CA ARG A 181 14.47 26.77 -3.85
C ARG A 181 13.52 25.60 -3.69
N PHE A 182 13.11 24.99 -4.81
CA PHE A 182 12.37 23.75 -4.78
C PHE A 182 13.19 22.64 -4.13
N LEU A 183 14.46 22.46 -4.52
CA LEU A 183 15.32 21.45 -3.92
C LEU A 183 15.52 21.68 -2.40
N GLU A 184 15.67 22.93 -1.96
CA GLU A 184 15.71 23.27 -0.53
C GLU A 184 14.44 22.85 0.20
N ALA A 185 13.28 23.22 -0.33
CA ALA A 185 11.99 22.87 0.27
C ALA A 185 11.74 21.35 0.29
N VAL A 186 12.21 20.64 -0.73
CA VAL A 186 12.13 19.17 -0.82
C VAL A 186 13.02 18.50 0.23
N VAL A 187 14.23 19.02 0.46
CA VAL A 187 15.12 18.53 1.52
C VAL A 187 14.51 18.78 2.90
N GLU A 188 13.91 19.95 3.12
CA GLU A 188 13.25 20.27 4.39
C GLU A 188 12.02 19.38 4.64
N ASP A 189 11.20 19.13 3.61
CA ASP A 189 10.08 18.18 3.68
C ASP A 189 10.58 16.76 3.99
N ALA A 190 11.74 16.35 3.45
CA ALA A 190 12.38 15.07 3.77
C ALA A 190 12.92 14.96 5.20
N ARG A 191 13.19 16.09 5.90
CA ARG A 191 13.60 16.07 7.32
C ARG A 191 12.47 15.71 8.26
N THR A 192 11.24 16.00 7.88
CA THR A 192 10.05 15.85 8.74
C THR A 192 9.16 14.72 8.27
N CYS A 193 9.22 14.39 6.98
CA CYS A 193 8.40 13.38 6.35
C CYS A 193 9.28 12.32 5.68
N PRO A 194 9.58 11.23 6.38
CA PRO A 194 10.55 10.25 5.91
C PRO A 194 10.35 9.68 4.48
N PRO A 195 9.12 9.42 4.00
CA PRO A 195 8.89 8.90 2.65
C PRO A 195 9.09 9.93 1.54
N ARG A 196 9.39 11.18 1.89
CA ARG A 196 9.81 12.22 0.95
C ARG A 196 11.31 12.16 0.69
N PHE A 197 12.07 11.44 1.51
CA PHE A 197 13.51 11.26 1.37
C PHE A 197 13.92 10.66 0.02
N GLU A 198 13.27 9.58 -0.42
CA GLU A 198 13.60 8.97 -1.72
C GLU A 198 13.28 9.92 -2.88
N SER A 199 12.17 10.65 -2.78
CA SER A 199 11.80 11.63 -3.81
C SER A 199 12.80 12.79 -3.85
N ALA A 200 13.26 13.25 -2.68
CA ALA A 200 14.31 14.25 -2.56
C ALA A 200 15.62 13.80 -3.20
N LEU A 201 16.01 12.55 -2.95
CA LEU A 201 17.20 11.95 -3.55
C LEU A 201 17.09 11.87 -5.08
N ARG A 202 15.95 11.42 -5.61
CA ARG A 202 15.71 11.36 -7.06
C ARG A 202 15.74 12.74 -7.70
N ILE A 203 15.12 13.75 -7.07
CA ILE A 203 15.13 15.14 -7.56
C ILE A 203 16.56 15.70 -7.52
N ALA A 204 17.31 15.46 -6.46
CA ALA A 204 18.72 15.85 -6.33
C ALA A 204 19.59 15.23 -7.44
N ILE A 205 19.41 13.94 -7.76
CA ILE A 205 20.10 13.27 -8.87
C ILE A 205 19.76 13.93 -10.21
N VAL A 206 18.47 14.16 -10.48
CA VAL A 206 18.03 14.75 -11.75
C VAL A 206 18.57 16.17 -11.93
N LEU A 207 18.63 16.96 -10.85
CA LEU A 207 19.19 18.30 -10.88
C LEU A 207 20.73 18.27 -10.90
N GLY A 208 21.40 17.37 -10.19
CA GLY A 208 22.86 17.28 -10.15
C GLY A 208 23.50 16.82 -11.47
N ARG A 209 22.77 16.07 -12.28
CA ARG A 209 23.17 15.75 -13.67
C ARG A 209 23.12 16.97 -14.59
N ASP A 210 22.35 17.98 -14.21
CA ASP A 210 22.31 19.26 -14.88
C ASP A 210 23.43 20.12 -14.31
N GLY A 211 24.48 20.35 -15.09
CA GLY A 211 25.71 21.02 -14.62
C GLY A 211 25.48 22.40 -13.99
N GLU A 212 24.36 23.04 -14.30
CA GLU A 212 23.92 24.31 -13.70
C GLU A 212 23.58 24.18 -12.20
N PHE A 213 22.99 23.06 -11.77
CA PHE A 213 22.51 22.88 -10.39
C PHE A 213 23.41 21.96 -9.55
N LYS A 214 24.57 21.59 -10.07
CA LYS A 214 25.47 20.60 -9.44
C LYS A 214 25.83 20.98 -8.01
N GLU A 215 26.27 22.21 -7.76
CA GLU A 215 26.66 22.65 -6.42
C GLU A 215 25.50 22.56 -5.42
N LYS A 216 24.28 22.89 -5.86
CA LYS A 216 23.09 22.81 -5.01
C LYS A 216 22.64 21.37 -4.78
N ALA A 217 22.80 20.50 -5.77
CA ALA A 217 22.58 19.07 -5.63
C ALA A 217 23.59 18.43 -4.65
N ASP A 218 24.86 18.80 -4.73
CA ASP A 218 25.91 18.35 -3.81
C ASP A 218 25.59 18.78 -2.36
N TRP A 219 25.12 20.03 -2.16
CA TRP A 219 24.58 20.47 -0.87
C TRP A 219 23.40 19.61 -0.41
N ALA A 220 22.43 19.34 -1.29
CA ALA A 220 21.26 18.53 -0.95
C ALA A 220 21.64 17.10 -0.56
N PHE A 221 22.60 16.47 -1.25
CA PHE A 221 23.12 15.17 -0.85
C PHE A 221 23.78 15.20 0.54
N GLY A 222 24.55 16.25 0.85
CA GLY A 222 25.11 16.46 2.18
C GLY A 222 24.04 16.56 3.27
N GLU A 223 22.95 17.29 3.00
CA GLU A 223 21.83 17.40 3.93
C GLU A 223 21.06 16.09 4.09
N LEU A 224 20.77 15.38 3.00
CA LEU A 224 20.12 14.06 3.05
C LEU A 224 20.98 13.04 3.82
N LEU A 225 22.30 13.05 3.62
CA LEU A 225 23.24 12.26 4.40
C LEU A 225 23.17 12.63 5.89
N SER A 226 23.09 13.92 6.20
CA SER A 226 22.94 14.43 7.58
C SER A 226 21.63 13.98 8.23
N ILE A 227 20.52 13.93 7.49
CA ILE A 227 19.23 13.39 7.99
C ILE A 227 19.40 11.94 8.43
N CYS A 228 20.02 11.10 7.58
CA CYS A 228 20.32 9.71 7.94
C CYS A 228 21.32 9.61 9.11
N ARG A 229 22.27 10.55 9.26
CA ARG A 229 23.25 10.54 10.36
C ARG A 229 22.72 11.10 11.69
N THR A 230 21.70 11.94 11.70
CA THR A 230 21.20 12.56 12.94
C THR A 230 19.87 11.98 13.40
N GLY A 231 19.21 11.20 12.54
CA GLY A 231 17.93 10.57 12.84
C GLY A 231 16.76 11.32 12.25
N GLY A 232 16.76 12.66 12.27
CA GLY A 232 15.76 13.51 11.59
C GLY A 232 14.35 12.90 11.58
N ALA A 233 13.82 12.69 10.38
CA ALA A 233 12.52 12.09 10.12
C ALA A 233 12.41 10.63 10.63
N PHE A 234 13.50 9.89 10.59
CA PHE A 234 13.61 8.46 10.90
C PHE A 234 13.73 8.14 12.40
N GLY A 235 13.77 9.17 13.26
CA GLY A 235 13.89 9.04 14.71
C GLY A 235 15.30 8.67 15.20
N ALA A 236 15.44 8.47 16.51
CA ALA A 236 16.75 8.25 17.15
C ALA A 236 17.34 6.85 16.89
N SER A 237 16.50 5.88 16.51
CA SER A 237 16.93 4.49 16.29
C SER A 237 17.88 4.39 15.09
N ALA A 238 19.00 3.68 15.26
CA ALA A 238 19.98 3.47 14.21
C ALA A 238 19.42 2.69 12.99
N LEU A 239 18.40 1.85 13.21
CA LEU A 239 17.93 0.92 12.19
C LEU A 239 17.16 1.59 11.03
N PRO A 240 16.13 2.43 11.24
CA PRO A 240 15.49 3.19 10.16
C PRO A 240 16.48 4.02 9.35
N ARG A 241 17.49 4.58 10.02
CA ARG A 241 18.57 5.36 9.42
C ARG A 241 19.49 4.52 8.53
N ILE A 242 19.83 3.29 8.95
CA ILE A 242 20.58 2.33 8.12
C ILE A 242 19.79 1.95 6.87
N ILE A 243 18.47 1.71 7.02
CA ILE A 243 17.60 1.35 5.89
C ILE A 243 17.56 2.49 4.87
N ALA A 244 17.25 3.71 5.32
CA ALA A 244 17.22 4.89 4.47
C ALA A 244 18.56 5.15 3.77
N ALA A 245 19.69 5.01 4.49
CA ALA A 245 21.02 5.16 3.91
C ALA A 245 21.34 4.06 2.88
N ARG A 246 20.95 2.80 3.13
CA ARG A 246 21.13 1.70 2.16
C ARG A 246 20.26 1.87 0.93
N ASP A 247 19.02 2.35 1.07
CA ASP A 247 18.15 2.66 -0.07
C ASP A 247 18.76 3.80 -0.90
N ALA A 248 19.32 4.82 -0.25
CA ALA A 248 20.05 5.87 -0.95
C ALA A 248 21.25 5.33 -1.75
N VAL A 249 22.05 4.42 -1.18
CA VAL A 249 23.13 3.75 -1.91
C VAL A 249 22.61 3.07 -3.16
N CYS A 250 21.51 2.31 -3.06
CA CYS A 250 20.94 1.61 -4.21
C CYS A 250 20.48 2.58 -5.31
N THR A 251 19.74 3.64 -4.94
CA THR A 251 19.27 4.65 -5.88
C THR A 251 20.43 5.39 -6.55
N LEU A 252 21.45 5.78 -5.79
CA LEU A 252 22.63 6.48 -6.30
C LEU A 252 23.47 5.58 -7.22
N LYS A 253 23.66 4.30 -6.87
CA LYS A 253 24.35 3.33 -7.74
C LYS A 253 23.62 3.08 -9.05
N ALA A 254 22.29 2.90 -8.99
CA ALA A 254 21.47 2.74 -10.19
C ALA A 254 21.54 3.98 -11.09
N ALA A 255 21.73 5.16 -10.50
CA ALA A 255 21.96 6.40 -11.20
C ALA A 255 23.43 6.64 -11.61
N HIS A 256 24.36 5.74 -11.27
CA HIS A 256 25.81 5.93 -11.42
C HIS A 256 26.34 7.24 -10.79
N ASP A 257 25.77 7.63 -9.66
CA ASP A 257 26.12 8.86 -8.95
C ASP A 257 27.28 8.64 -7.97
N GLY A 258 28.20 9.61 -7.88
CA GLY A 258 29.41 9.53 -7.07
C GLY A 258 29.17 9.54 -5.56
N HIS A 259 28.04 10.10 -5.11
CA HIS A 259 27.70 10.20 -3.68
C HIS A 259 27.32 8.85 -3.06
N ALA A 260 27.18 7.78 -3.86
CA ALA A 260 26.93 6.43 -3.34
C ALA A 260 27.96 6.02 -2.28
N GLY A 261 29.24 6.37 -2.49
CA GLY A 261 30.31 6.04 -1.55
C GLY A 261 30.16 6.71 -0.18
N ASP A 262 29.63 7.94 -0.13
CA ASP A 262 29.41 8.66 1.13
C ASP A 262 28.30 7.99 1.95
N PHE A 263 27.23 7.55 1.30
CA PHE A 263 26.15 6.80 1.94
C PHE A 263 26.59 5.39 2.35
N GLU A 264 27.47 4.72 1.61
CA GLU A 264 28.07 3.43 2.02
C GLU A 264 28.93 3.55 3.28
N ALA A 265 29.72 4.62 3.37
CA ALA A 265 30.50 4.93 4.55
C ALA A 265 29.58 5.17 5.76
N LEU A 266 28.49 5.91 5.57
CA LEU A 266 27.48 6.12 6.62
C LEU A 266 26.81 4.81 7.04
N VAL A 267 26.43 3.93 6.11
CA VAL A 267 25.86 2.61 6.44
C VAL A 267 26.82 1.83 7.33
N SER A 268 28.11 1.81 7.00
CA SER A 268 29.14 1.13 7.79
C SER A 268 29.30 1.74 9.20
N GLU A 269 29.23 3.07 9.32
CA GLU A 269 29.26 3.81 10.59
C GLU A 269 28.05 3.45 11.48
N LEU A 270 26.86 3.47 10.90
CA LEU A 270 25.61 3.18 11.61
C LEU A 270 25.52 1.71 12.02
N GLU A 271 25.96 0.78 11.18
CA GLU A 271 26.04 -0.64 11.52
C GLU A 271 27.04 -0.91 12.65
N GLY A 272 28.18 -0.21 12.66
CA GLY A 272 29.13 -0.27 13.76
C GLY A 272 28.51 0.19 15.09
N SER A 273 27.74 1.27 15.04
CA SER A 273 27.00 1.81 16.19
C SER A 273 25.91 0.83 16.66
N LEU A 274 25.15 0.25 15.74
CA LEU A 274 24.14 -0.76 16.03
C LEU A 274 24.77 -2.02 16.67
N ARG A 275 25.92 -2.49 16.17
CA ARG A 275 26.65 -3.62 16.77
C ARG A 275 27.12 -3.32 18.21
N LEU A 276 27.52 -2.08 18.48
CA LEU A 276 27.90 -1.63 19.83
C LEU A 276 26.69 -1.50 20.77
N GLU A 277 25.52 -1.11 20.26
CA GLU A 277 24.25 -1.10 21.00
C GLU A 277 23.77 -2.53 21.31
N MET A 278 23.80 -3.41 20.31
CA MET A 278 23.43 -4.83 20.45
C MET A 278 24.40 -5.62 21.35
N GLY A 279 25.68 -5.24 21.40
CA GLY A 279 26.70 -5.92 22.21
C GLY A 279 26.65 -5.62 23.71
N LYS A 280 25.84 -4.64 24.16
CA LYS A 280 25.79 -4.19 25.57
C LYS A 280 24.63 -4.74 26.40
N GLY A 281 23.72 -5.50 25.80
CA GLY A 281 22.61 -6.14 26.53
C GLY A 281 22.00 -7.25 25.69
N GLY A 282 22.19 -8.50 26.10
CA GLY A 282 21.60 -9.66 25.45
C GLY A 282 20.07 -9.63 25.52
N HIS A 283 19.45 -9.02 24.52
CA HIS A 283 18.06 -9.22 24.10
C HIS A 283 17.94 -8.70 22.66
N PRO A 284 17.55 -9.52 21.67
CA PRO A 284 17.26 -9.02 20.33
C PRO A 284 15.87 -8.37 20.34
N SER A 285 15.81 -7.13 19.88
CA SER A 285 14.64 -6.25 19.70
C SER A 285 14.37 -5.24 20.85
N SER A 286 14.66 -3.96 20.58
CA SER A 286 14.04 -2.83 21.26
C SER A 286 13.47 -1.83 20.26
N THR A 287 12.67 -2.33 19.33
CA THR A 287 11.33 -1.74 19.12
C THR A 287 10.37 -2.90 19.28
N LYS A 288 9.94 -3.15 20.52
CA LYS A 288 8.81 -4.05 20.75
C LYS A 288 7.62 -3.39 20.05
N VAL A 289 7.11 -3.97 18.96
CA VAL A 289 5.73 -3.66 18.57
C VAL A 289 4.89 -4.05 19.77
N ASP A 290 4.19 -3.07 20.33
CA ASP A 290 3.34 -3.32 21.46
C ASP A 290 2.15 -4.15 20.98
N LEU A 291 2.27 -5.46 21.15
CA LEU A 291 1.21 -6.42 20.86
C LEU A 291 0.23 -6.54 22.03
N SER A 292 0.43 -5.80 23.12
CA SER A 292 -0.49 -5.82 24.28
C SER A 292 -1.93 -5.54 23.86
N PRO A 293 -2.25 -4.58 22.97
CA PRO A 293 -3.62 -4.36 22.51
C PRO A 293 -4.24 -5.56 21.77
N VAL A 294 -3.43 -6.35 21.05
CA VAL A 294 -3.90 -7.57 20.36
C VAL A 294 -4.22 -8.66 21.37
N PHE A 295 -3.36 -8.84 22.38
CA PHE A 295 -3.58 -9.82 23.44
C PHE A 295 -4.70 -9.41 24.41
N GLU A 296 -4.87 -8.11 24.67
CA GLU A 296 -6.02 -7.56 25.39
C GLU A 296 -7.32 -7.83 24.64
N THR A 297 -7.35 -7.62 23.31
CA THR A 297 -8.50 -7.95 22.47
C THR A 297 -8.80 -9.45 22.48
N LEU A 298 -7.78 -10.31 22.43
CA LEU A 298 -7.94 -11.76 22.55
C LEU A 298 -8.51 -12.17 23.91
N LYS A 299 -8.22 -11.44 24.98
CA LYS A 299 -8.69 -11.72 26.35
C LYS A 299 -10.00 -11.01 26.71
N ASP A 300 -10.53 -10.16 25.84
CA ASP A 300 -11.77 -9.42 26.04
C ASP A 300 -13.00 -10.32 25.84
N GLU A 301 -13.51 -10.91 26.92
CA GLU A 301 -14.72 -11.75 26.88
C GLU A 301 -15.99 -11.01 26.43
N SER A 302 -15.97 -9.67 26.34
CA SER A 302 -17.12 -8.89 25.85
C SER A 302 -17.31 -8.96 24.32
N ALA A 303 -16.25 -9.29 23.58
CA ALA A 303 -16.28 -9.47 22.13
C ALA A 303 -16.52 -10.94 21.74
N PRO A 304 -17.31 -11.22 20.67
CA PRO A 304 -17.50 -12.59 20.17
C PRO A 304 -16.16 -13.27 19.89
N PHE A 305 -16.04 -14.55 20.29
CA PHE A 305 -14.84 -15.36 20.12
C PHE A 305 -14.29 -15.32 18.70
N GLU A 306 -15.16 -15.46 17.70
CA GLU A 306 -14.80 -15.45 16.29
C GLU A 306 -14.23 -14.09 15.85
N SER A 307 -14.78 -12.99 16.37
CA SER A 307 -14.30 -11.63 16.10
C SER A 307 -12.89 -11.41 16.66
N ARG A 308 -12.63 -11.91 17.88
CA ARG A 308 -11.31 -11.83 18.52
C ARG A 308 -10.25 -12.58 17.73
N MET A 309 -10.56 -13.81 17.31
CA MET A 309 -9.65 -14.66 16.53
C MET A 309 -9.37 -14.08 15.14
N VAL A 310 -10.41 -13.64 14.43
CA VAL A 310 -10.28 -12.99 13.12
C VAL A 310 -9.43 -11.73 13.21
N THR A 311 -9.69 -10.88 14.21
CA THR A 311 -8.94 -9.64 14.42
C THR A 311 -7.46 -9.94 14.66
N ALA A 312 -7.14 -10.85 15.59
CA ALA A 312 -5.74 -11.17 15.90
C ALA A 312 -4.98 -11.82 14.72
N ILE A 313 -5.63 -12.71 13.97
CA ILE A 313 -5.00 -13.42 12.85
C ILE A 313 -4.83 -12.51 11.61
N LEU A 314 -5.77 -11.62 11.33
CA LEU A 314 -5.71 -10.76 10.14
C LEU A 314 -5.01 -9.42 10.41
N PHE A 315 -4.88 -9.01 11.67
CA PHE A 315 -4.21 -7.77 12.06
C PHE A 315 -2.85 -7.56 11.39
N PRO A 316 -1.94 -8.54 11.28
CA PRO A 316 -0.63 -8.30 10.65
C PRO A 316 -0.69 -7.98 9.16
N LEU A 317 -1.71 -8.44 8.43
CA LEU A 317 -1.87 -8.15 7.00
C LEU A 317 -2.64 -6.83 6.78
N SER A 318 -3.54 -6.47 7.70
CA SER A 318 -4.30 -5.22 7.64
C SER A 318 -3.59 -4.02 8.26
N ALA A 319 -2.66 -4.25 9.21
CA ALA A 319 -1.81 -3.21 9.79
C ALA A 319 -0.86 -2.59 8.75
N PHE A 320 -0.68 -3.25 7.59
CA PHE A 320 0.17 -2.75 6.51
C PHE A 320 -0.48 -2.71 5.12
N PRO A 321 -1.45 -1.80 4.87
CA PRO A 321 -2.16 -1.75 3.59
C PRO A 321 -1.29 -1.39 2.37
N SER A 322 -1.77 -1.79 1.17
CA SER A 322 -1.14 -1.52 -0.14
C SER A 322 -1.02 -0.05 -0.49
N GLU A 323 -1.95 0.76 -0.01
CA GLU A 323 -1.94 2.22 -0.10
C GLU A 323 -1.78 2.78 1.31
N GLY A 324 -0.57 3.21 1.71
CA GLY A 324 -0.44 3.97 2.96
C GLY A 324 0.87 3.89 3.72
N LEU A 325 1.68 2.82 3.61
CA LEU A 325 2.94 2.74 4.36
C LEU A 325 4.13 3.38 3.66
N ARG A 326 4.09 4.69 3.75
CA ARG A 326 5.09 5.47 4.47
C ARG A 326 5.42 4.82 5.84
N GLU A 327 6.61 4.22 5.93
CA GLU A 327 7.44 4.00 7.14
C GLU A 327 6.84 3.61 8.51
N GLY A 328 7.37 2.54 9.11
CA GLY A 328 7.23 2.18 10.52
C GLY A 328 7.63 0.72 10.81
N PRO A 329 7.73 0.27 12.07
CA PRO A 329 9.01 0.08 12.76
C PRO A 329 9.26 -1.39 13.13
N LEU A 330 9.61 -2.25 12.17
CA LEU A 330 10.06 -3.60 12.50
C LEU A 330 11.28 -3.98 11.66
N GLY A 331 12.27 -4.55 12.35
CA GLY A 331 13.57 -4.86 11.80
C GLY A 331 13.76 -6.34 11.64
N PHE A 332 13.99 -6.80 10.41
CA PHE A 332 14.78 -7.99 10.16
C PHE A 332 15.65 -7.75 8.92
N VAL A 333 16.93 -7.50 9.14
CA VAL A 333 17.95 -7.58 8.08
C VAL A 333 19.12 -8.39 8.58
N THR A 334 19.20 -9.60 8.05
CA THR A 334 20.44 -10.34 7.92
C THR A 334 20.64 -10.70 6.44
N GLN A 335 21.80 -10.22 5.97
CA GLN A 335 22.68 -10.64 4.88
C GLN A 335 22.14 -11.03 3.48
N THR A 336 22.80 -10.47 2.46
CA THR A 336 22.61 -10.55 0.99
C THR A 336 21.47 -9.71 0.41
N GLU A 337 21.79 -8.87 -0.57
CA GLU A 337 20.84 -7.98 -1.28
C GLU A 337 19.69 -8.81 -1.88
N PRO A 338 18.44 -8.70 -1.39
CA PRO A 338 17.33 -9.41 -1.99
C PRO A 338 17.00 -8.78 -3.34
N LYS A 339 16.92 -9.62 -4.38
CA LYS A 339 16.54 -9.18 -5.73
C LYS A 339 15.13 -8.57 -5.70
N SER A 340 14.83 -7.62 -6.59
CA SER A 340 13.52 -6.94 -6.68
C SER A 340 13.00 -6.88 -8.12
N ASP A 341 11.68 -6.78 -8.29
CA ASP A 341 11.02 -6.56 -9.59
C ASP A 341 9.82 -5.61 -9.49
N GLU A 342 9.13 -5.38 -10.62
CA GLU A 342 7.97 -4.48 -10.72
C GLU A 342 6.82 -4.87 -9.78
N ARG A 343 6.70 -6.16 -9.43
CA ARG A 343 5.63 -6.69 -8.58
C ARG A 343 6.04 -6.74 -7.10
N PHE A 344 7.26 -7.19 -6.83
CA PHE A 344 7.84 -7.30 -5.50
C PHE A 344 8.99 -6.30 -5.38
N THR A 345 8.64 -5.03 -5.27
CA THR A 345 9.58 -3.97 -4.90
C THR A 345 10.20 -4.27 -3.54
N ARG A 346 11.39 -3.73 -3.25
CA ARG A 346 12.06 -3.95 -1.96
C ARG A 346 11.19 -3.55 -0.77
N SER A 347 10.50 -2.42 -0.86
CA SER A 347 9.57 -1.94 0.17
C SER A 347 8.39 -2.88 0.37
N TYR A 348 7.87 -3.48 -0.71
CA TYR A 348 6.81 -4.47 -0.61
C TYR A 348 7.30 -5.77 0.01
N GLN A 349 8.47 -6.27 -0.39
CA GLN A 349 9.07 -7.45 0.22
C GLN A 349 9.34 -7.26 1.71
N MET A 350 9.83 -6.08 2.12
CA MET A 350 10.04 -5.76 3.53
C MET A 350 8.72 -5.75 4.28
N ARG A 351 7.68 -5.10 3.75
CA ARG A 351 6.34 -5.09 4.34
C ARG A 351 5.79 -6.50 4.56
N LEU A 352 5.91 -7.36 3.56
CA LEU A 352 5.51 -8.76 3.68
C LEU A 352 6.30 -9.45 4.79
N ARG A 353 7.61 -9.22 4.89
CA ARG A 353 8.42 -9.76 6.01
C ARG A 353 7.99 -9.24 7.37
N LEU A 354 7.58 -7.97 7.49
CA LEU A 354 7.11 -7.41 8.77
C LEU A 354 5.76 -8.01 9.18
N ALA A 355 4.82 -8.10 8.23
CA ALA A 355 3.54 -8.74 8.45
C ALA A 355 3.72 -10.21 8.88
N LEU A 356 4.59 -10.95 8.18
CA LEU A 356 4.92 -12.34 8.52
C LEU A 356 5.56 -12.47 9.90
N SER A 357 6.52 -11.59 10.22
CA SER A 357 7.18 -11.59 11.52
C SER A 357 6.20 -11.26 12.66
N MET A 358 5.36 -10.22 12.52
CA MET A 358 4.30 -9.92 13.48
C MET A 358 3.34 -11.09 13.65
N GLY A 359 2.93 -11.69 12.53
CA GLY A 359 2.10 -12.90 12.53
C GLY A 359 2.76 -14.04 13.32
N SER A 360 4.06 -14.26 13.13
CA SER A 360 4.80 -15.28 13.88
C SER A 360 4.87 -15.00 15.38
N HIS A 361 4.99 -13.73 15.79
CA HIS A 361 4.97 -13.33 17.20
C HIS A 361 3.59 -13.46 17.85
N ILE A 362 2.52 -13.15 17.11
CA ILE A 362 1.14 -13.36 17.58
C ILE A 362 0.87 -14.86 17.74
N VAL A 363 1.20 -15.68 16.73
CA VAL A 363 1.03 -17.14 16.83
C VAL A 363 1.88 -17.70 17.97
N GLY A 364 3.13 -17.26 18.11
CA GLY A 364 4.00 -17.66 19.21
C GLY A 364 3.40 -17.32 20.58
N GLY A 365 2.92 -16.08 20.78
CA GLY A 365 2.30 -15.66 22.04
C GLY A 365 0.96 -16.35 22.34
N ILE A 366 0.18 -16.70 21.31
CA ILE A 366 -1.02 -17.53 21.46
C ILE A 366 -0.65 -18.95 21.89
N LEU A 367 0.42 -19.53 21.34
CA LEU A 367 0.86 -20.89 21.67
C LEU A 367 1.52 -21.01 23.05
N ASP A 368 2.03 -19.90 23.60
CA ASP A 368 2.69 -19.84 24.92
C ASP A 368 1.66 -19.70 26.07
N ASP A 369 0.43 -19.31 25.77
CA ASP A 369 -0.68 -19.17 26.71
C ASP A 369 -1.67 -20.33 26.53
N ASP A 370 -1.80 -21.20 27.54
CA ASP A 370 -2.58 -22.44 27.45
C ASP A 370 -4.05 -22.19 27.05
N ASP A 371 -4.68 -21.14 27.58
CA ASP A 371 -6.08 -20.80 27.30
C ASP A 371 -6.24 -20.30 25.84
N LEU A 372 -5.33 -19.42 25.40
CA LEU A 372 -5.34 -18.91 24.02
C LEU A 372 -4.99 -20.01 23.01
N ARG A 373 -4.14 -20.96 23.37
CA ARG A 373 -3.79 -22.11 22.53
C ARG A 373 -4.99 -23.02 22.29
N ASP A 374 -5.76 -23.31 23.32
CA ASP A 374 -6.98 -24.11 23.20
C ASP A 374 -8.03 -23.39 22.32
N ASP A 375 -8.16 -22.06 22.49
CA ASP A 375 -8.98 -21.20 21.65
C ASP A 375 -8.53 -21.22 20.17
N LEU A 376 -7.23 -21.17 19.91
CA LEU A 376 -6.67 -21.30 18.55
C LEU A 376 -6.99 -22.66 17.92
N PHE A 377 -6.84 -23.74 18.68
CA PHE A 377 -7.11 -25.09 18.18
C PHE A 377 -8.60 -25.28 17.86
N ARG A 378 -9.48 -24.71 18.70
CA ARG A 378 -10.92 -24.66 18.43
C ARG A 378 -11.24 -23.83 17.19
N TRP A 379 -10.62 -22.67 17.02
CA TRP A 379 -10.81 -21.84 15.83
C TRP A 379 -10.37 -22.57 14.56
N LEU A 380 -9.21 -23.23 14.60
CA LEU A 380 -8.74 -24.05 13.49
C LEU A 380 -9.74 -25.16 13.16
N GLU A 381 -10.25 -25.88 14.14
CA GLU A 381 -11.25 -26.93 13.93
C GLU A 381 -12.50 -26.39 13.20
N ILE A 382 -13.05 -25.27 13.65
CA ILE A 382 -14.20 -24.60 13.00
C ILE A 382 -13.87 -24.26 11.54
N THR A 383 -12.74 -23.61 11.34
CA THR A 383 -12.29 -23.10 10.05
C THR A 383 -12.02 -24.25 9.06
N PHE A 384 -11.37 -25.32 9.53
CA PHE A 384 -11.10 -26.52 8.74
C PHE A 384 -12.38 -27.27 8.36
N ASN A 385 -13.29 -27.49 9.32
CA ASN A 385 -14.55 -28.20 9.04
C ASN A 385 -15.40 -27.45 8.01
N LEU A 386 -15.47 -26.12 8.11
CA LEU A 386 -16.20 -25.30 7.15
C LEU A 386 -15.57 -25.39 5.76
N VAL A 387 -14.27 -25.13 5.64
CA VAL A 387 -13.57 -25.16 4.34
C VAL A 387 -13.62 -26.54 3.72
N GLN A 388 -13.43 -27.62 4.50
CA GLN A 388 -13.54 -29.00 4.01
C GLN A 388 -14.95 -29.27 3.46
N THR A 389 -15.99 -28.88 4.20
CA THR A 389 -17.39 -29.04 3.78
C THR A 389 -17.67 -28.29 2.48
N ARG A 390 -17.18 -27.06 2.35
CA ARG A 390 -17.43 -26.19 1.19
C ARG A 390 -16.64 -26.59 -0.06
N THR A 391 -15.42 -27.06 0.12
CA THR A 391 -14.55 -27.48 -1.00
C THR A 391 -14.82 -28.92 -1.47
N GLY A 392 -15.60 -29.71 -0.72
CA GLY A 392 -15.85 -31.12 -1.04
C GLY A 392 -14.59 -31.98 -1.02
N SER A 393 -13.54 -31.54 -0.31
CA SER A 393 -12.25 -32.20 -0.29
C SER A 393 -12.31 -33.54 0.49
N PRO A 394 -11.50 -34.57 0.11
CA PRO A 394 -11.29 -35.74 0.97
C PRO A 394 -10.80 -35.32 2.36
N SER A 395 -11.17 -36.11 3.38
CA SER A 395 -10.94 -35.85 4.81
C SER A 395 -9.55 -35.26 5.09
N TRP A 396 -9.54 -34.01 5.57
CA TRP A 396 -8.34 -33.32 6.05
C TRP A 396 -8.04 -33.64 7.52
N GLU A 397 -8.82 -34.53 8.13
CA GLU A 397 -8.74 -34.86 9.57
C GLU A 397 -7.33 -35.26 9.99
N ARG A 398 -6.66 -36.10 9.18
CA ARG A 398 -5.27 -36.49 9.45
C ARG A 398 -4.29 -35.33 9.33
N ASP A 399 -4.47 -34.47 8.33
CA ASP A 399 -3.61 -33.30 8.14
C ASP A 399 -3.83 -32.27 9.27
N PHE A 400 -5.08 -32.11 9.72
CA PHE A 400 -5.43 -31.27 10.84
C PHE A 400 -4.81 -31.77 12.15
N LEU A 401 -4.92 -33.07 12.47
CA LEU A 401 -4.29 -33.64 13.67
C LEU A 401 -2.76 -33.51 13.63
N LEU A 402 -2.14 -33.67 12.46
CA LEU A 402 -0.70 -33.44 12.28
C LEU A 402 -0.33 -31.98 12.47
N LEU A 403 -1.16 -31.04 12.00
CA LEU A 403 -0.95 -29.61 12.24
C LEU A 403 -0.95 -29.30 13.74
N LEU A 404 -1.96 -29.78 14.47
CA LEU A 404 -2.05 -29.58 15.92
C LEU A 404 -0.81 -30.15 16.62
N GLN A 405 -0.38 -31.37 16.25
CA GLN A 405 0.82 -31.97 16.81
C GLN A 405 2.08 -31.14 16.54
N PHE A 406 2.25 -30.60 15.32
CA PHE A 406 3.39 -29.74 15.01
C PHE A 406 3.36 -28.43 15.81
N LEU A 407 2.19 -27.81 15.99
CA LEU A 407 2.06 -26.58 16.77
C LEU A 407 2.32 -26.82 18.26
N SER A 408 1.81 -27.92 18.83
CA SER A 408 2.12 -28.33 20.21
C SER A 408 3.61 -28.62 20.39
N ASN A 409 4.25 -29.35 19.47
CA ASN A 409 5.68 -29.62 19.54
C ASN A 409 6.52 -28.34 19.48
N LEU A 410 6.10 -27.35 18.69
CA LEU A 410 6.78 -26.04 18.63
C LEU A 410 6.61 -25.28 19.95
N SER A 411 5.39 -25.25 20.52
CA SER A 411 5.10 -24.67 21.83
C SER A 411 5.97 -25.28 22.93
N ASP A 412 5.96 -26.62 23.06
CA ASP A 412 6.74 -27.36 24.06
C ASP A 412 8.25 -27.12 23.92
N ALA A 413 8.74 -27.01 22.69
CA ALA A 413 10.16 -26.80 22.42
C ALA A 413 10.62 -25.35 22.67
N MET A 414 9.72 -24.36 22.62
CA MET A 414 10.02 -22.97 22.99
C MET A 414 10.19 -22.79 24.51
N GLY A 415 9.57 -23.66 25.33
CA GLY A 415 9.63 -23.60 26.79
C GLY A 415 10.81 -24.33 27.45
N GLN A 416 11.75 -24.91 26.69
CA GLN A 416 12.90 -25.65 27.25
C GLN A 416 14.17 -24.78 27.38
N ASP A 417 14.69 -24.64 28.61
CA ASP A 417 15.84 -23.79 28.97
C ASP A 417 17.23 -24.38 28.60
N ASP A 418 17.31 -25.63 28.12
CA ASP A 418 18.59 -26.31 27.84
C ASP A 418 19.16 -25.96 26.44
N LEU A 419 20.02 -24.95 26.42
CA LEU A 419 20.52 -24.21 25.25
C LEU A 419 21.27 -25.01 24.15
N GLU A 420 21.90 -26.16 24.43
CA GLU A 420 22.73 -26.85 23.42
C GLU A 420 22.04 -28.07 22.75
N GLN A 421 21.25 -28.84 23.48
CA GLN A 421 20.43 -29.93 22.89
C GLN A 421 19.07 -29.42 22.39
N GLY A 422 18.56 -28.32 22.98
CA GLY A 422 17.33 -27.66 22.56
C GLY A 422 17.40 -27.07 21.14
N ASP A 423 18.53 -26.48 20.74
CA ASP A 423 18.63 -25.81 19.43
C ASP A 423 18.54 -26.80 18.25
N LEU A 424 19.27 -27.94 18.31
CA LEU A 424 19.20 -28.95 17.25
C LEU A 424 17.83 -29.65 17.18
N PHE A 425 17.22 -29.92 18.35
CA PHE A 425 15.90 -30.52 18.45
C PHE A 425 14.82 -29.57 17.90
N LEU A 426 14.83 -28.31 18.34
CA LEU A 426 13.91 -27.27 17.89
C LEU A 426 14.03 -27.02 16.37
N ARG A 427 15.25 -27.01 15.82
CA ARG A 427 15.47 -26.92 14.38
C ARG A 427 14.87 -28.09 13.62
N THR A 428 15.05 -29.32 14.11
CA THR A 428 14.50 -30.53 13.47
C THR A 428 12.97 -30.51 13.46
N GLN A 429 12.35 -30.10 14.57
CA GLN A 429 10.89 -29.91 14.66
C GLN A 429 10.43 -28.79 13.72
N SER A 430 11.17 -27.68 13.65
CA SER A 430 10.85 -26.54 12.78
C SER A 430 10.86 -26.92 11.30
N ILE A 431 11.85 -27.71 10.85
CA ILE A 431 11.92 -28.20 9.47
C ILE A 431 10.71 -29.07 9.13
N GLY A 432 10.38 -30.01 10.02
CA GLY A 432 9.23 -30.91 9.86
C GLY A 432 7.92 -30.13 9.77
N ALA A 433 7.72 -29.20 10.71
CA ALA A 433 6.56 -28.33 10.75
C ALA A 433 6.45 -27.46 9.48
N MET A 434 7.52 -26.76 9.08
CA MET A 434 7.51 -25.92 7.87
C MET A 434 7.19 -26.71 6.61
N SER A 435 7.82 -27.88 6.44
CA SER A 435 7.62 -28.73 5.26
C SER A 435 6.17 -29.19 5.15
N PHE A 436 5.59 -29.60 6.29
CA PHE A 436 4.20 -29.98 6.39
C PHE A 436 3.25 -28.80 6.14
N ILE A 437 3.44 -27.69 6.86
CA ILE A 437 2.54 -26.53 6.83
C ILE A 437 2.52 -25.88 5.44
N TYR A 438 3.66 -25.72 4.76
CA TYR A 438 3.67 -25.17 3.40
C TYR A 438 2.99 -26.10 2.39
N GLY A 439 3.18 -27.41 2.52
CA GLY A 439 2.46 -28.39 1.71
C GLY A 439 0.95 -28.35 1.95
N PHE A 440 0.55 -28.19 3.21
CA PHE A 440 -0.86 -28.13 3.59
C PHE A 440 -1.52 -26.81 3.15
N LEU A 441 -0.83 -25.68 3.30
CA LEU A 441 -1.24 -24.38 2.77
C LEU A 441 -1.47 -24.44 1.25
N GLU A 442 -0.51 -25.00 0.51
CA GLU A 442 -0.66 -25.20 -0.95
C GLU A 442 -1.89 -26.06 -1.28
N LYS A 443 -2.10 -27.15 -0.54
CA LYS A 443 -3.30 -28.01 -0.69
C LYS A 443 -4.60 -27.25 -0.41
N ALA A 444 -4.69 -26.54 0.71
CA ALA A 444 -5.87 -25.77 1.09
C ALA A 444 -6.23 -24.70 0.05
N MET A 445 -5.23 -23.94 -0.40
CA MET A 445 -5.36 -22.92 -1.44
C MET A 445 -5.86 -23.50 -2.77
N ARG A 446 -5.35 -24.66 -3.19
CA ARG A 446 -5.78 -25.35 -4.43
C ARG A 446 -7.23 -25.81 -4.35
N HIS A 447 -7.64 -26.42 -3.24
CA HIS A 447 -9.01 -26.87 -3.03
C HIS A 447 -9.99 -25.70 -2.96
N MET A 448 -9.61 -24.60 -2.31
CA MET A 448 -10.39 -23.36 -2.37
C MET A 448 -10.51 -22.87 -3.82
N ALA A 449 -9.39 -22.68 -4.52
CA ALA A 449 -9.41 -22.14 -5.88
C ALA A 449 -10.23 -23.03 -6.82
N SER A 450 -10.15 -24.35 -6.66
CA SER A 450 -10.97 -25.33 -7.37
C SER A 450 -12.47 -25.08 -7.16
N CYS A 451 -12.88 -24.85 -5.91
CA CYS A 451 -14.26 -24.49 -5.56
C CYS A 451 -14.67 -23.14 -6.17
N LEU A 452 -13.84 -22.09 -6.02
CA LEU A 452 -14.11 -20.73 -6.52
C LEU A 452 -14.23 -20.65 -8.05
N LEU A 453 -13.42 -21.43 -8.75
CA LEU A 453 -13.31 -21.38 -10.20
C LEU A 453 -14.16 -22.45 -10.91
N GLY A 454 -14.77 -23.37 -10.16
CA GLY A 454 -15.56 -24.47 -10.70
C GLY A 454 -14.73 -25.47 -11.51
N ASP A 455 -13.43 -25.57 -11.22
CA ASP A 455 -12.48 -26.43 -11.92
C ASP A 455 -11.83 -27.42 -10.95
N SER A 456 -12.35 -28.65 -10.96
CA SER A 456 -11.85 -29.75 -10.12
C SER A 456 -10.41 -30.15 -10.44
N SER A 457 -9.90 -29.83 -11.63
CA SER A 457 -8.54 -30.16 -12.02
C SER A 457 -7.48 -29.34 -11.27
N LEU A 458 -7.86 -28.19 -10.70
CA LEU A 458 -6.98 -27.34 -9.89
C LEU A 458 -6.63 -27.94 -8.53
N ALA A 459 -7.48 -28.84 -8.01
CA ALA A 459 -7.23 -29.55 -6.76
C ALA A 459 -6.11 -30.60 -6.88
N GLU A 460 -5.77 -31.03 -8.09
CA GLU A 460 -4.69 -32.00 -8.32
C GLU A 460 -3.31 -31.34 -8.25
N MET A 461 -2.39 -31.99 -7.52
CA MET A 461 -1.00 -31.56 -7.42
C MET A 461 -0.32 -31.60 -8.80
N GLY A 462 0.35 -30.51 -9.17
CA GLY A 462 1.18 -30.42 -10.40
C GLY A 462 0.49 -29.88 -11.65
N LYS A 463 -0.84 -29.71 -11.67
CA LYS A 463 -1.56 -29.13 -12.83
C LYS A 463 -1.48 -27.61 -12.94
N THR A 464 -1.39 -26.93 -11.80
CA THR A 464 -1.29 -25.46 -11.71
C THR A 464 -0.22 -25.06 -10.70
N THR A 465 0.51 -23.98 -10.96
CA THR A 465 1.52 -23.42 -10.03
C THR A 465 0.87 -22.43 -9.05
N MET A 466 1.41 -22.29 -7.84
CA MET A 466 0.91 -21.30 -6.87
C MET A 466 0.84 -19.88 -7.42
N GLY A 467 1.84 -19.42 -8.18
CA GLY A 467 1.81 -18.07 -8.81
C GLY A 467 0.59 -17.85 -9.71
N ARG A 468 0.22 -18.84 -10.54
CA ARG A 468 -1.00 -18.76 -11.38
C ARG A 468 -2.29 -18.73 -10.55
N LEU A 469 -2.31 -19.36 -9.38
CA LEU A 469 -3.47 -19.32 -8.48
C LEU A 469 -3.56 -17.96 -7.78
N THR A 470 -2.45 -17.43 -7.29
CA THR A 470 -2.38 -16.13 -6.58
C THR A 470 -2.50 -14.92 -7.50
N GLU A 471 -2.39 -15.11 -8.83
CA GLU A 471 -2.68 -14.10 -9.86
C GLU A 471 -4.16 -14.05 -10.25
N ASN A 472 -4.93 -15.10 -9.97
CA ASN A 472 -6.33 -15.15 -10.40
C ASN A 472 -7.19 -14.17 -9.59
N GLU A 473 -7.89 -13.28 -10.28
CA GLU A 473 -8.66 -12.19 -9.65
C GLU A 473 -9.70 -12.68 -8.63
N LYS A 474 -10.40 -13.80 -8.91
CA LYS A 474 -11.39 -14.37 -7.98
C LYS A 474 -10.75 -14.90 -6.71
N VAL A 475 -9.58 -15.55 -6.85
CA VAL A 475 -8.80 -16.05 -5.70
C VAL A 475 -8.23 -14.88 -4.90
N ARG A 476 -7.70 -13.86 -5.58
CA ARG A 476 -7.20 -12.63 -4.93
C ARG A 476 -8.30 -11.87 -4.19
N ARG A 477 -9.53 -11.87 -4.71
CA ARG A 477 -10.66 -11.25 -4.01
C ARG A 477 -11.08 -12.06 -2.78
N ALA A 478 -11.12 -13.39 -2.88
CA ALA A 478 -11.51 -14.26 -1.77
C ALA A 478 -10.49 -14.29 -0.62
N LEU A 479 -9.20 -14.15 -0.93
CA LEU A 479 -8.12 -14.25 0.06
C LEU A 479 -7.47 -12.92 0.41
N THR A 480 -7.85 -11.81 -0.22
CA THR A 480 -7.12 -10.54 -0.31
C THR A 480 -5.86 -10.60 -1.19
N GLY A 481 -5.57 -9.48 -1.85
CA GLY A 481 -4.39 -9.35 -2.70
C GLY A 481 -3.09 -9.47 -1.91
N GLU A 482 -3.08 -8.97 -0.68
CA GLU A 482 -1.96 -8.94 0.26
C GLU A 482 -1.59 -10.35 0.72
N LEU A 483 -2.56 -11.16 1.14
CA LEU A 483 -2.30 -12.55 1.54
C LEU A 483 -1.84 -13.38 0.35
N CYS A 484 -2.45 -13.22 -0.84
CA CYS A 484 -1.98 -13.88 -2.05
C CYS A 484 -0.52 -13.52 -2.37
N SER A 485 -0.14 -12.25 -2.22
CA SER A 485 1.24 -11.81 -2.41
C SER A 485 2.19 -12.33 -1.33
N ALA A 486 1.76 -12.43 -0.06
CA ALA A 486 2.56 -13.01 1.02
C ALA A 486 2.84 -14.51 0.76
N VAL A 487 1.82 -15.26 0.37
CA VAL A 487 1.93 -16.68 0.00
C VAL A 487 2.85 -16.86 -1.21
N GLU A 488 2.67 -16.04 -2.24
CA GLU A 488 3.52 -16.08 -3.44
C GLU A 488 4.98 -15.73 -3.12
N PHE A 489 5.21 -14.70 -2.32
CA PHE A 489 6.54 -14.26 -1.91
C PHE A 489 7.29 -15.35 -1.11
N VAL A 490 6.60 -16.09 -0.24
CA VAL A 490 7.22 -17.14 0.59
C VAL A 490 7.41 -18.45 -0.20
N LEU A 491 6.41 -18.88 -0.96
CA LEU A 491 6.42 -20.19 -1.61
C LEU A 491 7.11 -20.20 -2.98
N SER A 492 7.12 -19.08 -3.69
CA SER A 492 7.58 -19.00 -5.07
C SER A 492 8.84 -18.15 -5.20
N CYS A 493 9.44 -18.21 -6.40
CA CYS A 493 10.46 -17.28 -6.84
C CYS A 493 10.30 -17.06 -8.34
N ASN A 494 10.30 -15.79 -8.76
CA ASN A 494 10.25 -15.45 -10.17
C ASN A 494 11.55 -15.93 -10.83
N PRO A 495 11.51 -16.82 -11.83
CA PRO A 495 12.72 -17.40 -12.41
C PRO A 495 13.59 -16.38 -13.16
N ASN A 496 13.03 -15.25 -13.61
CA ASN A 496 13.76 -14.22 -14.35
C ASN A 496 14.43 -13.22 -13.41
N THR A 497 13.70 -12.77 -12.40
CA THR A 497 14.15 -11.71 -11.47
C THR A 497 14.75 -12.30 -10.20
N MET A 498 14.52 -13.61 -9.97
CA MET A 498 14.92 -14.38 -8.80
C MET A 498 14.41 -13.76 -7.49
N VAL A 499 13.23 -13.13 -7.56
CA VAL A 499 12.52 -12.47 -6.46
C VAL A 499 11.53 -13.42 -5.80
N GLY A 500 11.48 -13.43 -4.47
CA GLY A 500 10.72 -14.40 -3.67
C GLY A 500 11.64 -15.43 -2.98
N MET A 501 11.21 -15.95 -1.84
CA MET A 501 12.05 -16.78 -0.97
C MET A 501 12.18 -18.23 -1.42
N ASN A 502 11.23 -18.73 -2.22
CA ASN A 502 11.19 -20.11 -2.69
C ASN A 502 11.31 -21.17 -1.57
N ARG A 503 10.85 -20.86 -0.34
CA ARG A 503 11.17 -21.68 0.85
C ARG A 503 10.72 -23.13 0.69
N ARG A 504 9.53 -23.34 0.12
CA ARG A 504 8.97 -24.67 -0.12
C ARG A 504 9.85 -25.53 -1.02
N ASN A 505 10.36 -25.01 -2.14
CA ASN A 505 11.21 -25.78 -3.03
C ASN A 505 12.63 -25.93 -2.47
N ARG A 506 13.17 -24.92 -1.76
CA ARG A 506 14.48 -25.03 -1.11
C ARG A 506 14.49 -26.08 0.00
N LEU A 507 13.41 -26.18 0.78
CA LEU A 507 13.20 -27.24 1.79
C LEU A 507 13.04 -28.61 1.13
N ALA A 508 12.24 -28.72 0.06
CA ALA A 508 11.99 -29.99 -0.63
C ALA A 508 13.24 -30.59 -1.32
N HIS A 509 14.17 -29.74 -1.75
CA HIS A 509 15.40 -30.15 -2.44
C HIS A 509 16.65 -30.09 -1.57
N TRP A 510 16.53 -29.69 -0.29
CA TRP A 510 17.66 -29.53 0.63
C TRP A 510 18.80 -28.66 0.06
N ASN A 511 18.45 -27.57 -0.63
CA ASN A 511 19.40 -26.66 -1.29
C ASN A 511 19.99 -25.65 -0.28
N ASP A 512 20.88 -26.13 0.60
CA ASP A 512 21.63 -25.36 1.61
C ASP A 512 20.86 -24.17 2.21
N PRO A 513 19.76 -24.45 2.94
CA PRO A 513 19.04 -23.42 3.69
C PRO A 513 19.93 -22.86 4.81
N SER A 514 19.96 -21.54 4.95
CA SER A 514 20.72 -20.86 6.00
C SER A 514 20.09 -21.05 7.39
N ASP A 515 20.88 -20.90 8.46
CA ASP A 515 20.41 -21.01 9.86
C ASP A 515 19.27 -20.05 10.20
N GLU A 516 19.15 -18.93 9.49
CA GLU A 516 18.08 -17.94 9.65
C GLU A 516 16.80 -18.31 8.87
N GLU A 517 16.90 -19.19 7.87
CA GLU A 517 15.77 -19.68 7.08
C GLU A 517 15.14 -20.93 7.69
N ILE A 518 15.80 -21.54 8.68
CA ILE A 518 15.35 -22.73 9.40
C ILE A 518 15.43 -22.47 10.89
N GLY A 519 14.30 -22.10 11.47
CA GLY A 519 14.16 -21.91 12.91
C GLY A 519 12.70 -21.83 13.33
N CYS A 520 12.46 -21.81 14.64
CA CYS A 520 11.12 -21.82 15.21
C CYS A 520 10.26 -20.66 14.68
N TRP A 521 10.83 -19.46 14.57
CA TRP A 521 10.14 -18.29 14.01
C TRP A 521 9.70 -18.49 12.56
N ALA A 522 10.52 -19.13 11.72
CA ALA A 522 10.15 -19.44 10.35
C ALA A 522 9.02 -20.50 10.26
N ALA A 523 8.94 -21.41 11.24
CA ALA A 523 7.82 -22.34 11.38
C ALA A 523 6.54 -21.64 11.84
N LEU A 524 6.64 -20.67 12.76
CA LEU A 524 5.53 -19.83 13.19
C LEU A 524 5.04 -18.88 12.08
N GLU A 525 5.93 -18.37 11.23
CA GLU A 525 5.55 -17.64 10.00
C GLU A 525 4.74 -18.53 9.03
N ALA A 526 5.14 -19.81 8.89
CA ALA A 526 4.40 -20.77 8.08
C ALA A 526 3.01 -21.04 8.68
N ALA A 527 2.93 -21.25 10.00
CA ALA A 527 1.69 -21.44 10.73
C ALA A 527 0.74 -20.24 10.58
N TYR A 528 1.29 -19.02 10.69
CA TYR A 528 0.56 -17.79 10.48
C TYR A 528 -0.08 -17.71 9.08
N LEU A 529 0.68 -18.00 8.02
CA LEU A 529 0.16 -17.97 6.65
C LEU A 529 -0.98 -18.97 6.43
N LEU A 530 -0.88 -20.17 7.00
CA LEU A 530 -1.95 -21.15 6.97
C LEU A 530 -3.19 -20.65 7.72
N LEU A 531 -3.01 -20.11 8.92
CA LEU A 531 -4.08 -19.53 9.74
C LEU A 531 -4.82 -18.40 9.02
N ALA A 532 -4.07 -17.47 8.43
CA ALA A 532 -4.62 -16.34 7.67
C ALA A 532 -5.39 -16.81 6.43
N ALA A 533 -4.83 -17.76 5.67
CA ALA A 533 -5.49 -18.34 4.50
C ALA A 533 -6.81 -19.02 4.89
N MET A 534 -6.79 -19.88 5.91
CA MET A 534 -7.96 -20.58 6.40
C MET A 534 -9.01 -19.61 6.95
N THR A 535 -8.61 -18.60 7.70
CA THR A 535 -9.51 -17.57 8.26
C THR A 535 -10.21 -16.77 7.16
N MET A 536 -9.46 -16.28 6.16
CA MET A 536 -10.05 -15.59 5.00
C MET A 536 -10.98 -16.49 4.20
N SER A 537 -10.62 -17.76 4.03
CA SER A 537 -11.48 -18.77 3.40
C SER A 537 -12.85 -18.86 4.07
N THR A 538 -12.82 -18.92 5.40
CA THR A 538 -14.02 -19.07 6.23
C THR A 538 -14.90 -17.83 6.13
N LEU A 539 -14.32 -16.63 6.24
CA LEU A 539 -15.07 -15.38 6.08
C LEU A 539 -15.76 -15.30 4.71
N PHE A 540 -15.03 -15.64 3.65
CA PHE A 540 -15.58 -15.65 2.30
C PHE A 540 -16.76 -16.63 2.15
N PHE A 541 -16.64 -17.85 2.68
CA PHE A 541 -17.73 -18.82 2.59
C PHE A 541 -18.94 -18.43 3.44
N LEU A 542 -18.73 -17.82 4.61
CA LEU A 542 -19.83 -17.32 5.45
C LEU A 542 -20.57 -16.15 4.80
N GLU A 543 -19.86 -15.24 4.12
CA GLU A 543 -20.47 -14.13 3.37
C GLU A 543 -21.39 -14.63 2.24
N GLN A 544 -21.01 -15.72 1.57
CA GLN A 544 -21.84 -16.34 0.53
C GLN A 544 -23.12 -17.00 1.07
N GLU A 545 -23.14 -17.43 2.33
CA GLU A 545 -24.32 -18.07 2.95
C GLU A 545 -25.36 -17.05 3.42
N LYS A 546 -24.93 -15.85 3.79
CA LYS A 546 -25.80 -14.75 4.25
C LYS A 546 -25.26 -13.42 3.73
N PRO A 547 -25.69 -12.98 2.53
CA PRO A 547 -25.42 -11.63 2.05
C PRO A 547 -25.94 -10.65 3.12
N GLY A 548 -25.05 -9.86 3.72
CA GLY A 548 -25.39 -8.86 4.74
C GLY A 548 -25.36 -9.31 6.21
N CYS A 549 -24.77 -10.47 6.56
CA CYS A 549 -24.52 -10.81 7.98
C CYS A 549 -23.26 -10.13 8.58
N PHE A 550 -22.33 -9.72 7.72
CA PHE A 550 -21.39 -8.64 8.02
C PHE A 550 -21.95 -7.43 7.26
N GLY A 551 -22.57 -6.52 8.02
CA GLY A 551 -23.49 -5.51 7.50
C GLY A 551 -22.84 -4.52 6.53
N GLU A 552 -23.72 -3.77 5.87
CA GLU A 552 -23.46 -2.56 5.08
C GLU A 552 -22.88 -1.39 5.93
N ASP A 553 -22.06 -1.71 6.94
CA ASP A 553 -21.19 -0.76 7.60
C ASP A 553 -19.78 -0.96 7.05
N GLU A 554 -19.32 -0.02 6.22
CA GLU A 554 -17.92 0.16 5.78
C GLU A 554 -16.92 0.34 6.95
N ALA A 555 -17.31 0.02 8.19
CA ALA A 555 -16.51 0.18 9.40
C ALA A 555 -16.00 -1.16 9.99
N ALA A 556 -16.42 -2.34 9.48
CA ALA A 556 -16.04 -3.64 10.07
C ALA A 556 -15.19 -4.56 9.18
N MET A 557 -14.99 -4.23 7.89
CA MET A 557 -13.75 -4.63 7.22
C MET A 557 -12.69 -3.59 7.57
N PRO A 558 -11.44 -3.96 7.89
CA PRO A 558 -10.40 -2.97 8.13
C PRO A 558 -10.17 -2.20 6.83
N ASN A 559 -10.86 -1.06 6.71
CA ASN A 559 -10.61 -0.07 5.71
C ASN A 559 -9.17 0.39 5.91
N ALA A 560 -8.35 0.14 4.90
CA ALA A 560 -6.98 0.59 4.72
C ALA A 560 -6.82 2.13 4.64
N SER A 561 -7.79 2.90 5.11
CA SER A 561 -7.85 4.34 4.95
C SER A 561 -8.61 4.98 6.12
N GLY A 562 -7.85 5.46 7.13
CA GLY A 562 -8.32 6.47 8.08
C GLY A 562 -8.51 6.00 9.53
N GLY A 563 -7.67 6.54 10.42
CA GLY A 563 -8.08 6.84 11.81
C GLY A 563 -7.80 5.80 12.88
N ILE A 564 -6.56 5.73 13.40
CA ILE A 564 -6.31 5.38 14.80
C ILE A 564 -5.36 6.44 15.39
N LEU A 565 -5.91 7.57 15.80
CA LEU A 565 -5.44 8.41 16.91
C LEU A 565 -6.62 9.28 17.35
N SER A 566 -7.35 8.78 18.34
CA SER A 566 -7.99 9.61 19.37
C SER A 566 -7.57 9.07 20.72
#